data_AF-A0A1J4NX57-F1
#
_entry.id   AF-A0A1J4NX57-F1
#
_cell.length_a   1.000
_cell.length_b   1.000
_cell.length_c   1.000
_cell.angle_alpha   90.00
_cell.angle_beta   90.00
_cell.angle_gamma   90.00
#
_symmetry.space_group_name_H-M   'P 1'
#
loop_
_entity.id
_entity.type
_entity.pdbx_description
1 polymer ?
#
loop_
_entity_poly.entity_id
_entity_poly.type
_entity_poly.pdbx_seq_one_letter_code
_entity_poly.pdbx_strand_id
1 'polypeptide(L)'
;MADLLWDDQVAWLLDPAGGGCLPDVFVENTTAADWQAVLDLIEEQGWTFEYAEGNAVLPLPRAEAVLSRPADAECPSLRVWPDPEVCAIFRFLAEDQIDFDVDLRELQGQERLDVLCGFLATIGRRLGKLVPLFPEGGGTQPLLGYDPAIDRVQVMWTPPDE
;
A
#
# COMPACT_ATOMS: atom_id res chain seq x y z
N MET A 1 -7.45 -10.92 12.66
CA MET A 1 -6.28 -11.39 13.44
C MET A 1 -5.11 -11.35 12.47
N ALA A 2 -4.10 -10.54 12.76
CA ALA A 2 -2.87 -10.57 11.98
C ALA A 2 -2.09 -11.82 12.41
N ASP A 3 -1.88 -12.74 11.47
CA ASP A 3 -1.18 -14.01 11.71
C ASP A 3 0.35 -13.86 11.64
N LEU A 4 0.84 -12.71 11.16
CA LEU A 4 2.26 -12.46 10.96
C LEU A 4 2.89 -11.86 12.22
N LEU A 5 3.97 -12.49 12.70
CA LEU A 5 4.69 -12.06 13.90
C LEU A 5 5.87 -11.18 13.53
N TRP A 6 6.14 -10.18 14.36
CA TRP A 6 7.36 -9.39 14.33
C TRP A 6 8.52 -10.22 14.92
N ASP A 7 9.07 -11.12 14.10
CA ASP A 7 10.28 -11.87 14.40
C ASP A 7 11.52 -11.23 13.77
N ASP A 8 12.69 -11.85 13.95
CA ASP A 8 13.96 -11.33 13.42
C ASP A 8 13.96 -11.22 11.89
N GLN A 9 13.23 -12.11 11.19
CA GLN A 9 13.15 -12.07 9.73
C GLN A 9 12.28 -10.89 9.27
N VAL A 10 11.10 -10.71 9.86
CA VAL A 10 10.21 -9.60 9.51
C VAL A 10 10.85 -8.26 9.89
N ALA A 11 11.48 -8.18 11.07
CA ALA A 11 12.21 -7.00 11.49
C ALA A 11 13.33 -6.62 10.52
N TRP A 12 14.05 -7.61 10.00
CA TRP A 12 15.10 -7.39 9.00
C TRP A 12 14.54 -6.95 7.64
N LEU A 13 13.46 -7.58 7.16
CA LEU A 13 12.81 -7.21 5.90
C LEU A 13 12.25 -5.78 5.92
N LEU A 14 11.83 -5.32 7.10
CA LEU A 14 11.23 -4.00 7.34
C LEU A 14 12.20 -3.03 8.03
N ASP A 15 13.51 -3.25 7.91
CA ASP A 15 14.53 -2.36 8.47
C ASP A 15 14.73 -1.12 7.58
N PRO A 16 14.40 0.10 8.05
CA PRO A 16 14.58 1.33 7.28
C PRO A 16 16.04 1.64 6.92
N ALA A 17 17.02 1.01 7.58
CA ALA A 17 18.44 1.17 7.29
C ALA A 17 18.97 0.23 6.20
N GLY A 18 18.20 -0.81 5.82
CA GLY A 18 18.69 -1.92 4.99
C GLY A 18 18.67 -1.69 3.48
N GLY A 19 17.84 -0.77 2.98
CA GLY A 19 17.70 -0.58 1.53
C GLY A 19 16.68 0.47 1.05
N GLY A 20 16.12 1.27 1.97
CA GLY A 20 15.06 2.23 1.69
C GLY A 20 14.15 2.39 2.90
N CYS A 21 13.40 3.49 2.96
CA CYS A 21 12.40 3.73 4.00
C CYS A 21 10.97 3.69 3.45
N LEU A 22 10.81 3.69 2.12
CA LEU A 22 9.51 3.78 1.45
C LEU A 22 9.29 2.57 0.52
N PRO A 23 9.11 1.36 1.07
CA PRO A 23 8.76 0.20 0.26
C PRO A 23 7.44 0.43 -0.48
N ASP A 24 7.41 0.00 -1.73
CA ASP A 24 6.29 0.22 -2.61
C ASP A 24 5.28 -0.93 -2.54
N VAL A 25 3.99 -0.62 -2.52
CA VAL A 25 2.92 -1.59 -2.77
C VAL A 25 2.39 -1.38 -4.17
N PHE A 26 2.37 -2.46 -4.95
CA PHE A 26 1.94 -2.47 -6.33
C PHE A 26 0.92 -3.59 -6.58
N VAL A 27 -0.35 -3.22 -6.68
CA VAL A 27 -1.42 -4.16 -7.06
C VAL A 27 -1.58 -4.11 -8.58
N GLU A 28 -1.20 -5.18 -9.26
CA GLU A 28 -1.28 -5.28 -10.72
C GLU A 28 -2.68 -5.69 -11.21
N ASN A 29 -2.88 -5.55 -12.53
CA ASN A 29 -4.08 -5.95 -13.24
C ASN A 29 -5.34 -5.27 -12.69
N THR A 30 -5.23 -3.99 -12.31
CA THR A 30 -6.35 -3.20 -11.81
C THR A 30 -7.10 -2.51 -12.94
N THR A 31 -8.16 -1.81 -12.58
CA THR A 31 -9.02 -1.03 -13.47
C THR A 31 -9.42 0.25 -12.75
N ALA A 32 -10.02 1.21 -13.46
CA ALA A 32 -10.59 2.39 -12.81
C ALA A 32 -11.65 2.04 -11.75
N ALA A 33 -12.36 0.92 -11.92
CA ALA A 33 -13.33 0.42 -10.95
C ALA A 33 -12.66 -0.14 -9.68
N ASP A 34 -11.49 -0.80 -9.82
CA ASP A 34 -10.69 -1.25 -8.68
C ASP A 34 -10.15 -0.05 -7.88
N TRP A 35 -9.66 0.97 -8.57
CA TRP A 35 -9.28 2.24 -7.93
C TRP A 35 -10.46 2.87 -7.19
N GLN A 36 -11.63 2.95 -7.82
CA GLN A 36 -12.82 3.48 -7.16
C GLN A 36 -13.20 2.66 -5.92
N ALA A 37 -13.06 1.34 -5.97
CA ALA A 37 -13.33 0.47 -4.84
C ALA A 37 -12.39 0.74 -3.65
N VAL A 38 -11.13 1.12 -3.89
CA VAL A 38 -10.19 1.57 -2.84
C VAL A 38 -10.60 2.93 -2.28
N LEU A 39 -10.97 3.89 -3.13
CA LEU A 39 -11.43 5.21 -2.68
C LEU A 39 -12.68 5.10 -1.80
N ASP A 40 -13.67 4.31 -2.24
CA ASP A 40 -14.88 4.02 -1.47
C ASP A 40 -14.53 3.32 -0.14
N LEU A 41 -13.57 2.38 -0.17
CA LEU A 41 -13.12 1.67 1.02
C LEU A 41 -12.50 2.62 2.06
N ILE A 42 -11.73 3.62 1.65
CA ILE A 42 -11.12 4.61 2.56
C ILE A 42 -12.22 5.36 3.33
N GLU A 43 -13.29 5.79 2.64
CA GLU A 43 -14.42 6.45 3.28
C GLU A 43 -15.20 5.50 4.19
N GLU A 44 -15.46 4.27 3.74
CA GLU A 44 -16.20 3.25 4.50
C GLU A 44 -15.50 2.82 5.79
N GLN A 45 -14.16 2.70 5.76
CA GLN A 45 -13.36 2.39 6.95
C GLN A 45 -13.21 3.60 7.89
N GLY A 46 -13.59 4.81 7.44
CA GLY A 46 -13.42 6.04 8.20
C GLY A 46 -11.96 6.41 8.43
N TRP A 47 -11.06 5.97 7.55
CA TRP A 47 -9.65 6.33 7.65
C TRP A 47 -9.48 7.82 7.38
N THR A 48 -8.55 8.45 8.12
CA THR A 48 -8.20 9.83 7.81
C THR A 48 -7.48 9.85 6.48
N PHE A 49 -7.74 10.85 5.65
CA PHE A 49 -7.06 10.99 4.36
C PHE A 49 -6.87 12.45 3.97
N GLU A 50 -5.91 12.69 3.08
CA GLU A 50 -5.64 13.97 2.45
C GLU A 50 -5.34 13.73 0.97
N TYR A 51 -6.20 14.24 0.10
CA TYR A 51 -5.95 14.25 -1.34
C TYR A 51 -5.38 15.62 -1.74
N ALA A 52 -4.29 15.61 -2.50
CA ALA A 52 -3.64 16.82 -2.96
C ALA A 52 -3.19 16.73 -4.42
N GLU A 53 -3.39 17.83 -5.14
CA GLU A 53 -2.90 18.07 -6.49
C GLU A 53 -1.87 19.22 -6.42
N GLY A 54 -0.58 18.87 -6.56
CA GLY A 54 0.51 19.80 -6.25
C GLY A 54 0.45 20.26 -4.79
N ASN A 55 0.21 21.55 -4.57
CA ASN A 55 0.11 22.15 -3.23
C ASN A 55 -1.35 22.37 -2.77
N ALA A 56 -2.34 22.00 -3.58
CA ALA A 56 -3.74 22.22 -3.28
C ALA A 56 -4.36 20.96 -2.67
N VAL A 57 -4.82 21.05 -1.42
CA VAL A 57 -5.63 20.00 -0.79
C VAL A 57 -7.07 20.11 -1.30
N LEU A 58 -7.60 19.00 -1.78
CA LEU A 58 -8.91 18.91 -2.45
C LEU A 58 -9.75 17.76 -1.85
N PRO A 59 -11.07 17.76 -2.08
CA PRO A 59 -11.91 16.61 -1.76
C PRO A 59 -11.45 15.35 -2.51
N LEU A 60 -11.76 14.17 -1.95
CA LEU A 60 -11.46 12.89 -2.60
C LEU A 60 -12.14 12.83 -3.99
N PRO A 61 -11.39 12.57 -5.07
CA PRO A 61 -11.94 12.58 -6.41
C PRO A 61 -12.65 11.25 -6.73
N ARG A 62 -13.31 11.18 -7.88
CA ARG A 62 -13.67 9.90 -8.51
C ARG A 62 -12.44 9.33 -9.22
N ALA A 63 -12.28 8.01 -9.19
CA ALA A 63 -11.13 7.33 -9.79
C ALA A 63 -10.95 7.69 -11.27
N GLU A 64 -12.04 7.63 -12.05
CA GLU A 64 -12.01 8.01 -13.48
C GLU A 64 -11.54 9.46 -13.70
N ALA A 65 -11.94 10.39 -12.83
CA ALA A 65 -11.58 11.79 -12.96
C ALA A 65 -10.08 12.01 -12.74
N VAL A 66 -9.50 11.36 -11.73
CA VAL A 66 -8.06 11.48 -11.44
C VAL A 66 -7.20 10.70 -12.43
N LEU A 67 -7.62 9.51 -12.85
CA LEU A 67 -6.88 8.66 -13.80
C LEU A 67 -6.94 9.18 -15.25
N SER A 68 -7.97 9.96 -15.60
CA SER A 68 -8.09 10.58 -16.94
C SER A 68 -7.26 11.86 -17.11
N ARG A 69 -6.51 12.29 -16.09
CA ARG A 69 -5.68 13.49 -16.14
C ARG A 69 -4.58 13.33 -17.20
N PRO A 70 -4.16 14.43 -17.87
CA PRO A 70 -3.06 14.39 -18.81
C PRO A 70 -1.77 13.85 -18.17
N ALA A 71 -1.01 13.04 -18.90
CA ALA A 71 0.23 12.42 -18.40
C ALA A 71 1.35 13.45 -18.06
N ASP A 72 1.26 14.67 -18.59
CA ASP A 72 2.16 15.78 -18.29
C ASP A 72 1.68 16.66 -17.11
N ALA A 73 0.49 16.41 -16.57
CA ALA A 73 0.02 17.05 -15.36
C ALA A 73 0.82 16.57 -14.13
N GLU A 74 0.80 17.35 -13.05
CA GLU A 74 1.38 16.89 -11.79
C GLU A 74 0.66 15.62 -11.31
N CYS A 75 1.44 14.64 -10.83
CA CYS A 75 0.92 13.40 -10.26
C CYS A 75 0.23 13.70 -8.92
N PRO A 76 -1.08 13.44 -8.80
CA PRO A 76 -1.81 13.64 -7.55
C PRO A 76 -1.33 12.67 -6.47
N SER A 77 -1.51 13.09 -5.22
CA SER A 77 -1.18 12.27 -4.05
C SER A 77 -2.39 12.09 -3.17
N LEU A 78 -2.58 10.88 -2.65
CA LEU A 78 -3.57 10.59 -1.63
C LEU A 78 -2.86 9.96 -0.43
N ARG A 79 -2.79 10.69 0.68
CA ARG A 79 -2.29 10.17 1.95
C ARG A 79 -3.46 9.56 2.72
N VAL A 80 -3.28 8.37 3.26
CA VAL A 80 -4.30 7.64 4.02
C VAL A 80 -3.67 7.14 5.32
N TRP A 81 -4.36 7.35 6.43
CA TRP A 81 -3.91 6.93 7.76
C TRP A 81 -4.85 5.85 8.30
N PRO A 82 -4.55 4.55 8.09
CA PRO A 82 -5.27 3.46 8.75
C PRO A 82 -5.13 3.47 10.27
N ASP A 83 -4.06 4.09 10.76
CA ASP A 83 -3.79 4.42 12.15
C ASP A 83 -3.14 5.82 12.19
N PRO A 84 -3.32 6.65 13.25
CA PRO A 84 -2.77 8.00 13.31
C PRO A 84 -1.24 8.09 13.12
N GLU A 85 -0.52 6.99 13.36
CA GLU A 85 0.94 6.94 13.27
C GLU A 85 1.44 6.15 12.05
N VAL A 86 0.55 5.69 11.17
CA VAL A 86 0.90 4.94 9.95
C VAL A 86 0.27 5.59 8.73
N CYS A 87 1.10 6.06 7.79
CA CYS A 87 0.68 6.73 6.57
C CYS A 87 0.97 5.84 5.34
N ALA A 88 -0.06 5.60 4.54
CA ALA A 88 0.06 5.09 3.17
C ALA A 88 -0.08 6.25 2.18
N ILE A 89 0.78 6.31 1.16
CA ILE A 89 0.84 7.41 0.20
C ILE A 89 0.58 6.87 -1.21
N PHE A 90 -0.66 6.99 -1.67
CA PHE A 90 -1.09 6.54 -2.98
C PHE A 90 -0.67 7.52 -4.09
N ARG A 91 -0.30 6.94 -5.24
CA ARG A 91 0.04 7.64 -6.47
C ARG A 91 -0.84 7.15 -7.61
N PHE A 92 -1.50 8.07 -8.30
CA PHE A 92 -2.36 7.74 -9.44
C PHE A 92 -1.54 7.70 -10.73
N LEU A 93 -0.65 6.70 -10.85
CA LEU A 93 0.30 6.59 -11.96
C LEU A 93 -0.31 5.93 -13.20
N ALA A 94 -1.11 4.89 -13.00
CA ALA A 94 -1.74 4.15 -14.08
C ALA A 94 -3.10 3.56 -13.64
N GLU A 95 -3.95 3.21 -14.61
CA GLU A 95 -5.23 2.56 -14.32
C GLU A 95 -5.06 1.08 -13.97
N ASP A 96 -4.11 0.42 -14.63
CA ASP A 96 -3.82 -1.02 -14.52
C ASP A 96 -2.94 -1.41 -13.34
N GLN A 97 -2.54 -0.41 -12.54
CA GLN A 97 -1.80 -0.58 -11.31
C GLN A 97 -2.33 0.33 -10.19
N ILE A 98 -2.44 -0.19 -8.97
CA ILE A 98 -2.60 0.63 -7.76
C ILE A 98 -1.27 0.70 -7.03
N ASP A 99 -0.76 1.93 -6.88
CA ASP A 99 0.55 2.23 -6.31
C ASP A 99 0.42 3.01 -5.01
N PHE A 100 1.10 2.55 -3.96
CA PHE A 100 1.30 3.37 -2.76
C PHE A 100 2.54 2.98 -1.96
N ASP A 101 3.13 3.96 -1.30
CA ASP A 101 4.25 3.77 -0.38
C ASP A 101 3.75 3.70 1.06
N VAL A 102 4.50 3.01 1.93
CA VAL A 102 4.39 3.12 3.39
C VAL A 102 5.73 3.49 3.98
N ASP A 103 5.77 4.07 5.18
CA ASP A 103 7.04 4.45 5.81
C ASP A 103 7.51 3.40 6.84
N LEU A 104 8.65 2.77 6.58
CA LEU A 104 9.22 1.79 7.50
C LEU A 104 9.55 2.40 8.88
N ARG A 105 9.81 3.70 8.97
CA ARG A 105 10.06 4.37 10.26
C ARG A 105 8.81 4.40 11.14
N GLU A 106 7.63 4.37 10.52
CA GLU A 106 6.31 4.32 11.17
C GLU A 106 5.91 2.86 11.49
N LEU A 107 6.45 1.90 10.74
CA LEU A 107 6.09 0.48 10.78
C LEU A 107 7.02 -0.37 11.64
N GLN A 108 7.27 0.05 12.88
CA GLN A 108 8.18 -0.67 13.78
C GLN A 108 7.44 -1.38 14.92
N GLY A 109 7.67 -2.68 15.04
CA GLY A 109 7.11 -3.54 16.09
C GLY A 109 5.74 -4.14 15.75
N GLN A 110 5.30 -5.08 16.60
CA GLN A 110 4.12 -5.91 16.34
C GLN A 110 2.83 -5.09 16.11
N GLU A 111 2.58 -4.07 16.93
CA GLU A 111 1.35 -3.28 16.83
C GLU A 111 1.23 -2.58 15.47
N ARG A 112 2.34 -2.01 14.96
CA ARG A 112 2.36 -1.35 13.65
C ARG A 112 2.32 -2.34 12.50
N LEU A 113 2.93 -3.52 12.68
CA LEU A 113 2.79 -4.63 11.74
C LEU A 113 1.34 -5.11 11.63
N ASP A 114 0.62 -5.19 12.75
CA ASP A 114 -0.79 -5.59 12.76
C ASP A 114 -1.66 -4.59 11.99
N VAL A 115 -1.37 -3.28 12.13
CA VAL A 115 -2.01 -2.22 11.34
C VAL A 115 -1.74 -2.40 9.86
N LEU A 116 -0.47 -2.55 9.46
CA LEU A 116 -0.11 -2.79 8.06
C LEU A 116 -0.81 -4.03 7.51
N CYS A 117 -0.76 -5.15 8.25
CA CYS A 117 -1.39 -6.39 7.83
C CYS A 117 -2.90 -6.25 7.65
N GLY A 118 -3.55 -5.56 8.60
CA GLY A 118 -4.98 -5.26 8.52
C GLY A 118 -5.31 -4.38 7.31
N PHE A 119 -4.49 -3.36 7.03
CA PHE A 119 -4.65 -2.46 5.91
C PHE A 119 -4.53 -3.19 4.56
N LEU A 120 -3.43 -3.93 4.35
CA LEU A 120 -3.21 -4.71 3.12
C LEU A 120 -4.31 -5.76 2.93
N ALA A 121 -4.70 -6.46 3.99
CA ALA A 121 -5.78 -7.46 3.91
C ALA A 121 -7.13 -6.83 3.60
N THR A 122 -7.43 -5.65 4.12
CA THR A 122 -8.70 -4.96 3.87
C THR A 122 -8.80 -4.51 2.41
N ILE A 123 -7.72 -3.98 1.85
CA ILE A 123 -7.62 -3.66 0.42
C ILE A 123 -7.73 -4.94 -0.43
N GLY A 124 -6.91 -5.95 -0.11
CA GLY A 124 -6.86 -7.19 -0.88
C GLY A 124 -8.18 -7.96 -0.90
N ARG A 125 -8.93 -7.98 0.22
CA ARG A 125 -10.28 -8.56 0.28
C ARG A 125 -11.29 -7.78 -0.56
N ARG A 126 -11.22 -6.44 -0.57
CA ARG A 126 -12.09 -5.58 -1.39
C ARG A 126 -11.87 -5.84 -2.88
N LEU A 127 -10.62 -6.02 -3.29
CA LEU A 127 -10.25 -6.20 -4.68
C LEU A 127 -10.27 -7.68 -5.13
N GLY A 128 -10.16 -8.62 -4.21
CA GLY A 128 -9.93 -10.04 -4.50
C GLY A 128 -8.56 -10.28 -5.16
N LYS A 129 -7.55 -9.45 -4.85
CA LYS A 129 -6.24 -9.43 -5.52
C LYS A 129 -5.09 -9.56 -4.50
N LEU A 130 -3.93 -9.97 -5.01
CA LEU A 130 -2.66 -9.92 -4.27
C LEU A 130 -2.32 -8.46 -3.97
N VAL A 131 -1.82 -8.19 -2.75
CA VAL A 131 -1.32 -6.86 -2.35
C VAL A 131 0.11 -7.00 -1.84
N PRO A 132 1.09 -7.14 -2.75
CA PRO A 132 2.50 -7.32 -2.42
C PRO A 132 3.18 -5.98 -2.06
N LEU A 133 4.04 -6.02 -1.04
CA LEU A 133 4.96 -4.96 -0.65
C LEU A 133 6.37 -5.31 -1.17
N PHE A 134 6.96 -4.42 -1.96
CA PHE A 134 8.29 -4.55 -2.54
C PHE A 134 9.30 -3.64 -1.85
N PRO A 135 10.61 -3.91 -1.97
CA PRO A 135 11.63 -2.92 -1.62
C PRO A 135 11.42 -1.60 -2.38
N GLU A 136 11.85 -0.49 -1.77
CA GLU A 136 11.78 0.86 -2.37
C GLU A 136 12.43 0.89 -3.76
N GLY A 137 11.72 1.49 -4.72
CA GLY A 137 12.12 1.57 -6.12
C GLY A 137 11.74 0.33 -6.95
N GLY A 138 10.97 -0.59 -6.37
CA GLY A 138 10.57 -1.84 -7.02
C GLY A 138 11.68 -2.89 -7.08
N GLY A 139 11.31 -4.15 -6.86
CA GLY A 139 12.19 -5.31 -6.95
C GLY A 139 11.51 -6.48 -7.65
N THR A 140 12.27 -7.51 -8.02
CA THR A 140 11.69 -8.71 -8.65
C THR A 140 10.95 -9.60 -7.66
N GLN A 141 11.12 -9.37 -6.36
CA GLN A 141 10.56 -10.20 -5.31
C GLN A 141 9.92 -9.34 -4.21
N PRO A 142 8.65 -9.61 -3.85
CA PRO A 142 8.00 -8.94 -2.74
C PRO A 142 8.57 -9.41 -1.40
N LEU A 143 8.61 -8.50 -0.42
CA LEU A 143 8.99 -8.75 0.96
C LEU A 143 7.93 -9.59 1.67
N LEU A 144 6.72 -9.05 1.68
CA LEU A 144 5.51 -9.62 2.27
C LEU A 144 4.30 -9.07 1.51
N GLY A 145 3.12 -9.62 1.77
CA GLY A 145 1.90 -9.08 1.18
C GLY A 145 0.67 -9.87 1.53
N TYR A 146 -0.50 -9.33 1.22
CA TYR A 146 -1.75 -10.08 1.31
C TYR A 146 -1.89 -11.04 0.13
N ASP A 147 -2.25 -12.29 0.43
CA ASP A 147 -2.58 -13.31 -0.55
C ASP A 147 -4.04 -13.76 -0.44
N PRO A 148 -4.88 -13.53 -1.47
CA PRO A 148 -6.29 -13.91 -1.45
C PRO A 148 -6.51 -15.44 -1.42
N ALA A 149 -5.54 -16.25 -1.84
CA ALA A 149 -5.67 -17.71 -1.83
C ALA A 149 -5.72 -18.30 -0.41
N ILE A 150 -5.09 -17.60 0.54
CA ILE A 150 -5.02 -17.97 1.96
C ILE A 150 -5.67 -16.92 2.88
N ASP A 151 -6.16 -15.84 2.29
CA ASP A 151 -6.88 -14.73 2.93
C ASP A 151 -6.12 -14.09 4.12
N ARG A 152 -4.80 -13.95 3.97
CA ARG A 152 -3.93 -13.39 5.01
C ARG A 152 -2.66 -12.76 4.43
N VAL A 153 -2.00 -11.96 5.25
CA VAL A 153 -0.66 -11.43 4.97
C VAL A 153 0.38 -12.46 5.35
N GLN A 154 1.38 -12.67 4.47
CA GLN A 154 2.50 -13.58 4.70
C GLN A 154 3.80 -12.98 4.17
N VAL A 155 4.94 -13.48 4.66
CA VAL A 155 6.23 -13.26 4.03
C VAL A 155 6.21 -13.93 2.65
N MET A 156 6.61 -13.18 1.62
CA MET A 156 6.71 -13.65 0.24
C MET A 156 8.17 -13.72 -0.24
N TRP A 157 9.07 -13.10 0.52
CA TRP A 157 10.50 -13.14 0.25
C TRP A 157 11.09 -14.51 0.58
N THR A 158 11.98 -14.96 -0.28
CA THR A 158 12.78 -16.18 -0.14
C THR A 158 14.24 -15.80 -0.27
N PRO A 159 15.12 -16.29 0.61
CA PRO A 159 16.55 -16.08 0.46
C PRO A 159 17.03 -16.66 -0.88
N PRO A 160 17.98 -16.00 -1.56
CA PRO A 160 18.64 -16.60 -2.73
C PRO A 160 19.34 -17.90 -2.32
N ASP A 161 19.32 -18.90 -3.20
CA ASP A 161 20.08 -20.14 -3.01
C ASP A 161 21.59 -19.81 -2.84
N GLU A 162 22.22 -20.35 -1.78
CA GLU A 162 23.66 -20.18 -1.48
C GLU A 162 24.59 -20.84 -2.51
#